data_AF-A0A3P7LWM4-F1
#
_entry.id   AF-A0A3P7LWM4-F1
#
_cell.length_a   1.000
_cell.length_b   1.000
_cell.length_c   1.000
_cell.angle_alpha   90.00
_cell.angle_beta   90.00
_cell.angle_gamma   90.00
#
_symmetry.space_group_name_H-M   'P 1'
#
loop_
_entity.id
_entity.type
_entity.pdbx_description
1 polymer ?
#
loop_
_entity_poly.entity_id
_entity_poly.type
_entity_poly.pdbx_seq_one_letter_code
_entity_poly.pdbx_strand_id
1 'polypeptide(L)'
;MLKSGVSFKRGDIIVTDTTLAHAVAESETANYCAYCVTASDHLLRCAQCNRVYYCNRQCQKAGWAFGHRGECKLIAKAGKLPSATLRLLLALITTEKYKDASIFDSFVSHLDENLRDPETKSKIDFAYAGLLIFSQKTLQISRSDFEVLFCKVCFAPFLCRTLFARSK
;
A
#
# COMPACT_ATOMS: atom_id res chain seq x y z
N MET A 1 6.01 22.90 -0.83
CA MET A 1 5.05 23.74 -0.07
C MET A 1 4.58 24.88 -0.96
N LEU A 2 3.26 25.08 -1.07
CA LEU A 2 2.68 26.22 -1.78
C LEU A 2 2.98 27.50 -0.99
N LYS A 3 3.59 28.48 -1.64
CA LYS A 3 3.84 29.79 -1.01
C LYS A 3 2.56 30.64 -1.10
N SER A 4 2.32 31.43 -0.06
CA SER A 4 1.24 32.43 -0.10
C SER A 4 1.47 33.45 -1.22
N GLY A 5 0.41 33.85 -1.93
CA GLY A 5 0.47 34.87 -3.00
C GLY A 5 0.63 34.34 -4.43
N VAL A 6 0.64 33.03 -4.65
CA VAL A 6 0.65 32.44 -6.01
C VAL A 6 -0.77 32.42 -6.57
N SER A 7 -1.00 33.07 -7.72
CA SER A 7 -2.27 32.99 -8.45
C SER A 7 -2.29 31.76 -9.37
N PHE A 8 -3.36 30.96 -9.30
CA PHE A 8 -3.57 29.81 -10.19
C PHE A 8 -4.65 30.10 -11.23
N LYS A 9 -4.49 29.56 -12.43
CA LYS A 9 -5.49 29.59 -13.50
C LYS A 9 -6.20 28.24 -13.60
N ARG A 10 -7.36 28.25 -14.25
CA ARG A 10 -8.07 26.99 -14.58
C ARG A 10 -7.16 26.11 -15.43
N GLY A 11 -6.95 24.88 -14.97
CA GLY A 11 -6.08 23.89 -15.62
C GLY A 11 -4.68 23.75 -15.00
N ASP A 12 -4.28 24.63 -14.08
CA ASP A 12 -2.97 24.53 -13.44
C ASP A 12 -2.89 23.31 -12.50
N ILE A 13 -1.78 22.57 -12.60
CA ILE A 13 -1.44 21.51 -11.66
C ILE A 13 -0.73 22.15 -10.46
N ILE A 14 -1.42 22.18 -9.32
CA ILE A 14 -0.94 22.86 -8.11
C ILE A 14 0.11 22.02 -7.38
N VAL A 15 -0.09 20.70 -7.30
CA VAL A 15 0.82 19.73 -6.69
C VAL A 15 0.77 18.41 -7.45
N THR A 16 1.93 17.82 -7.68
CA THR A 16 2.08 16.40 -8.04
C THR A 16 2.88 15.72 -6.95
N ASP A 17 2.49 14.51 -6.59
CA ASP A 17 3.22 13.71 -5.61
C ASP A 17 3.37 12.26 -6.10
N THR A 18 4.39 11.59 -5.59
CA THR A 18 4.63 10.17 -5.81
C THR A 18 4.04 9.36 -4.67
N THR A 19 3.31 8.29 -4.98
CA THR A 19 2.71 7.45 -3.92
C THR A 19 3.79 6.82 -3.05
N LEU A 20 3.63 6.93 -1.73
CA LEU A 20 4.53 6.29 -0.75
C LEU A 20 4.56 4.77 -0.89
N ALA A 21 3.37 4.17 -1.03
CA ALA A 21 3.16 2.76 -1.29
C ALA A 21 1.79 2.60 -1.96
N HIS A 22 1.61 1.54 -2.74
CA HIS A 22 0.32 1.14 -3.29
C HIS A 22 0.30 -0.37 -3.54
N ALA A 23 -0.90 -0.91 -3.72
CA ALA A 23 -1.10 -2.32 -4.05
C ALA A 23 -2.28 -2.44 -5.03
N VAL A 24 -2.03 -2.99 -6.22
CA VAL A 24 -3.08 -3.28 -7.22
C VAL A 24 -3.98 -4.40 -6.71
N ALA A 25 -5.31 -4.25 -6.73
CA ALA A 25 -6.25 -5.28 -6.29
C ALA A 25 -6.06 -6.60 -7.06
N GLU A 26 -6.37 -7.74 -6.44
CA GLU A 26 -6.14 -9.07 -7.05
C GLU A 26 -6.82 -9.20 -8.42
N SER A 27 -8.07 -8.75 -8.52
CA SER A 27 -8.86 -8.74 -9.77
C SER A 27 -8.23 -7.92 -10.89
N GLU A 28 -7.39 -6.95 -10.56
CA GLU A 28 -6.78 -5.99 -11.50
C GLU A 28 -5.31 -6.31 -11.80
N THR A 29 -4.70 -7.28 -11.13
CA THR A 29 -3.27 -7.57 -11.29
C THR A 29 -2.88 -7.96 -12.71
N ALA A 30 -3.79 -8.60 -13.46
CA ALA A 30 -3.55 -8.96 -14.86
C ALA A 30 -3.70 -7.76 -15.83
N ASN A 31 -4.28 -6.65 -15.38
CA ASN A 31 -4.58 -5.49 -16.22
C ASN A 31 -3.61 -4.32 -15.98
N TYR A 32 -3.04 -4.21 -14.78
CA TYR A 32 -2.21 -3.08 -14.37
C TYR A 32 -0.82 -3.51 -13.92
N CYS A 33 0.17 -2.69 -14.27
CA CYS A 33 1.51 -2.85 -13.71
C CYS A 33 1.51 -2.57 -12.20
N ALA A 34 2.09 -3.48 -11.44
CA ALA A 34 2.19 -3.39 -9.98
C ALA A 34 3.16 -2.31 -9.46
N TYR A 35 3.85 -1.56 -10.34
CA TYR A 35 4.72 -0.46 -9.95
C TYR A 35 4.26 0.89 -10.49
N CYS A 36 4.03 1.04 -11.80
CA CYS A 36 3.60 2.32 -12.37
C CYS A 36 2.06 2.47 -12.46
N VAL A 37 1.31 1.43 -12.09
CA VAL A 37 -0.17 1.38 -12.12
C VAL A 37 -0.76 1.75 -13.49
N THR A 38 0.02 1.61 -14.55
CA THR A 38 -0.43 1.82 -15.92
C THR A 38 -1.08 0.55 -16.43
N ALA A 39 -2.24 0.68 -17.07
CA ALA A 39 -2.91 -0.44 -17.74
C ALA A 39 -2.08 -0.90 -18.94
N SER A 40 -2.03 -2.22 -19.18
CA SER A 40 -1.35 -2.78 -20.35
C SER A 40 -1.90 -4.16 -20.68
N ASP A 41 -2.12 -4.43 -21.96
CA ASP A 41 -2.47 -5.77 -22.46
C ASP A 41 -1.27 -6.73 -22.49
N HIS A 42 -0.07 -6.19 -22.31
CA HIS A 42 1.19 -6.93 -22.32
C HIS A 42 1.95 -6.67 -21.03
N LEU A 43 1.72 -7.53 -20.04
CA LEU A 43 2.44 -7.50 -18.77
C LEU A 43 3.27 -8.76 -18.57
N LEU A 44 4.48 -8.56 -18.05
CA LEU A 44 5.38 -9.60 -17.61
C LEU A 44 5.04 -10.02 -16.20
N ARG A 45 4.72 -11.31 -16.03
CA ARG A 45 4.48 -11.90 -14.72
C ARG A 45 5.80 -12.10 -13.97
N CYS A 46 5.80 -11.79 -12.67
CA CYS A 46 6.91 -12.15 -11.79
C CYS A 46 7.09 -13.68 -11.79
N ALA A 47 8.25 -14.16 -12.23
CA ALA A 47 8.53 -15.58 -12.37
C ALA A 47 8.50 -16.35 -11.04
N GLN A 48 8.76 -15.66 -9.92
CA GLN A 48 8.83 -16.31 -8.61
C GLN A 48 7.46 -16.50 -7.97
N CYS A 49 6.64 -15.45 -7.88
CA CYS A 49 5.33 -15.54 -7.23
C CYS A 49 4.19 -15.87 -8.19
N ASN A 50 4.34 -15.63 -9.49
CA ASN A 50 3.33 -15.84 -10.52
C ASN A 50 1.99 -15.11 -10.28
N ARG A 51 1.96 -14.06 -9.45
CA ARG A 51 0.73 -13.30 -9.12
C ARG A 51 0.82 -11.79 -9.35
N VAL A 52 2.03 -11.26 -9.54
CA VAL A 52 2.28 -9.81 -9.71
C VAL A 52 2.86 -9.56 -11.08
N TYR A 53 2.43 -8.48 -11.74
CA TYR A 53 2.69 -8.23 -13.15
C TYR A 53 3.30 -6.84 -13.38
N TYR A 54 4.14 -6.70 -14.40
CA TYR A 54 4.90 -5.48 -14.69
C TYR A 54 4.97 -5.19 -16.19
N CYS A 55 4.97 -3.93 -16.60
CA CYS A 55 5.13 -3.57 -18.02
C CYS A 55 6.44 -4.11 -18.61
N ASN A 56 7.52 -4.06 -17.84
CA ASN A 56 8.86 -4.41 -18.31
C ASN A 56 9.81 -4.70 -17.12
N ARG A 57 11.04 -5.09 -17.43
CA ARG A 57 12.09 -5.38 -16.43
C ARG A 57 12.45 -4.18 -15.55
N GLN A 58 12.31 -2.94 -16.04
CA GLN A 58 12.57 -1.75 -15.24
C GLN A 58 11.50 -1.58 -14.14
N CYS A 59 10.23 -1.70 -14.51
CA CYS A 59 9.11 -1.70 -13.56
C CYS A 59 9.21 -2.85 -12.56
N GLN A 60 9.66 -4.03 -12.98
CA GLN A 60 9.87 -5.16 -12.07
C GLN A 60 10.96 -4.87 -11.03
N LYS A 61 12.10 -4.29 -11.44
CA LYS A 61 13.17 -3.90 -10.52
C LYS A 61 12.73 -2.81 -9.55
N ALA A 62 12.01 -1.80 -10.06
CA ALA A 62 11.51 -0.72 -9.23
C ALA A 62 10.44 -1.22 -8.24
N GLY A 63 9.49 -2.04 -8.70
CA GLY A 63 8.48 -2.70 -7.86
C GLY A 63 9.07 -3.62 -6.79
N TRP A 64 10.21 -4.27 -7.08
CA TRP A 64 10.95 -5.06 -6.10
C TRP A 64 11.38 -4.21 -4.89
N ALA A 65 12.00 -3.06 -5.14
CA ALA A 65 12.41 -2.11 -4.10
C ALA A 65 11.22 -1.38 -3.45
N PHE A 66 10.15 -1.16 -4.21
CA PHE A 66 8.95 -0.45 -3.75
C PHE A 66 8.13 -1.24 -2.71
N GLY A 67 8.26 -2.57 -2.69
CA GLY A 67 7.63 -3.41 -1.66
C GLY A 67 7.52 -4.89 -2.02
N HIS A 68 7.60 -5.24 -3.31
CA HIS A 68 7.37 -6.63 -3.74
C HIS A 68 8.37 -7.63 -3.14
N ARG A 69 9.61 -7.20 -2.84
CA ARG A 69 10.60 -8.04 -2.15
C ARG A 69 10.07 -8.63 -0.84
N GLY A 70 9.31 -7.86 -0.07
CA GLY A 70 8.78 -8.25 1.24
C GLY A 70 7.66 -9.30 1.17
N GLU A 71 6.96 -9.38 0.03
CA GLU A 71 5.80 -10.28 -0.15
C GLU A 71 6.06 -11.43 -1.12
N CYS A 72 6.99 -11.31 -2.06
CA CYS A 72 7.10 -12.23 -3.21
C CYS A 72 7.24 -13.70 -2.81
N LYS A 73 8.13 -14.01 -1.87
CA LYS A 73 8.33 -15.39 -1.35
C LYS A 73 7.10 -15.90 -0.60
N LEU A 74 6.42 -15.03 0.13
CA LEU A 74 5.23 -15.36 0.90
C LEU A 74 4.06 -15.70 -0.04
N ILE A 75 3.85 -14.89 -1.08
CA ILE A 75 2.85 -15.15 -2.13
C ILE A 75 3.16 -16.47 -2.85
N ALA A 76 4.42 -16.70 -3.23
CA ALA A 76 4.82 -17.93 -3.90
C ALA A 76 4.52 -19.18 -3.07
N LYS A 77 4.79 -19.13 -1.75
CA LYS A 77 4.51 -20.22 -0.82
C LYS A 77 3.02 -20.41 -0.54
N ALA A 78 2.28 -19.32 -0.37
CA ALA A 78 0.85 -19.38 -0.08
C ALA A 78 0.00 -19.75 -1.30
N GLY A 79 0.53 -19.55 -2.52
CA GLY A 79 -0.21 -19.74 -3.76
C GLY A 79 -1.35 -18.75 -3.99
N LYS A 80 -1.57 -17.81 -3.07
CA LYS A 80 -2.65 -16.81 -3.10
C LYS A 80 -2.09 -15.41 -2.88
N LEU A 81 -2.70 -14.42 -3.56
CA LEU A 81 -2.37 -13.02 -3.35
C LEU A 81 -3.19 -12.46 -2.17
N PRO A 82 -2.56 -11.83 -1.15
CA PRO A 82 -3.31 -11.17 -0.09
C PRO A 82 -4.09 -9.96 -0.59
N SER A 83 -5.02 -9.48 0.24
CA SER A 83 -5.78 -8.26 -0.03
C SER A 83 -4.83 -7.08 -0.29
N ALA A 84 -5.29 -6.10 -1.08
CA ALA A 84 -4.52 -4.90 -1.37
C ALA A 84 -4.10 -4.17 -0.08
N THR A 85 -4.99 -4.09 0.91
CA THR A 85 -4.69 -3.50 2.22
C THR A 85 -3.56 -4.22 2.94
N LEU A 86 -3.57 -5.56 3.01
CA LEU A 86 -2.49 -6.31 3.66
C LEU A 86 -1.16 -6.12 2.94
N ARG A 87 -1.16 -6.10 1.61
CA ARG A 87 0.06 -5.86 0.82
C ARG A 87 0.58 -4.42 0.97
N LEU A 88 -0.31 -3.44 1.03
CA LEU A 88 0.05 -2.05 1.30
C LEU A 88 0.73 -1.90 2.67
N LEU A 89 0.13 -2.46 3.72
CA LEU A 89 0.70 -2.45 5.07
C LEU A 89 2.05 -3.18 5.10
N LEU A 90 2.13 -4.36 4.48
CA LEU A 90 3.37 -5.12 4.39
C LEU A 90 4.47 -4.35 3.66
N ALA A 91 4.15 -3.65 2.57
CA ALA A 91 5.09 -2.81 1.84
C ALA A 91 5.61 -1.66 2.72
N LEU A 92 4.72 -0.94 3.42
CA LEU A 92 5.10 0.15 4.33
C LEU A 92 6.00 -0.34 5.48
N ILE A 93 5.72 -1.52 6.03
CA ILE A 93 6.49 -2.11 7.14
C ILE A 93 7.84 -2.61 6.65
N THR A 94 7.89 -3.39 5.58
CA THR A 94 9.13 -4.01 5.07
C THR A 94 10.07 -3.03 4.39
N THR A 95 9.57 -1.88 3.94
CA THR A 95 10.38 -0.75 3.44
C THR A 95 10.67 0.29 4.52
N GLU A 96 10.20 0.06 5.76
CA GLU A 96 10.33 0.96 6.91
C GLU A 96 9.78 2.38 6.73
N LYS A 97 9.05 2.66 5.63
CA LYS A 97 8.48 3.98 5.33
C LYS A 97 7.53 4.48 6.42
N TYR A 98 6.89 3.57 7.16
CA TYR A 98 6.04 3.94 8.29
C TYR A 98 6.77 4.66 9.43
N LYS A 99 8.10 4.52 9.51
CA LYS A 99 8.95 5.18 10.52
C LYS A 99 9.35 6.60 10.10
N ASP A 100 9.06 7.01 8.87
CA ASP A 100 9.38 8.36 8.42
C ASP A 100 8.42 9.37 9.07
N ALA A 101 8.89 9.96 10.17
CA ALA A 101 8.15 10.96 10.94
C ALA A 101 7.72 12.16 10.09
N SER A 102 8.52 12.57 9.09
CA SER A 102 8.17 13.72 8.23
C SER A 102 6.91 13.49 7.42
N ILE A 103 6.54 12.22 7.22
CA ILE A 103 5.40 11.77 6.44
C ILE A 103 4.28 11.37 7.39
N PHE A 104 4.56 10.45 8.30
CA PHE A 104 3.53 9.78 9.09
C PHE A 104 3.07 10.58 10.31
N ASP A 105 3.87 11.47 10.89
CA ASP A 105 3.43 12.26 12.06
C ASP A 105 2.40 13.31 11.67
N SER A 106 2.39 13.74 10.40
CA SER A 106 1.38 14.64 9.87
C SER A 106 -0.01 13.98 9.74
N PHE A 107 -0.08 12.64 9.71
CA PHE A 107 -1.34 11.93 9.57
C PHE A 107 -2.02 11.70 10.92
N VAL A 108 -3.27 12.15 11.03
CA VAL A 108 -4.10 11.92 12.21
C VAL A 108 -4.61 10.49 12.19
N SER A 109 -4.33 9.74 13.26
CA SER A 109 -4.73 8.33 13.38
C SER A 109 -6.15 8.15 13.92
N HIS A 110 -6.71 9.13 14.66
CA HIS A 110 -7.97 8.97 15.39
C HIS A 110 -8.00 7.67 16.21
N LEU A 111 -6.85 7.27 16.77
CA LEU A 111 -6.64 5.92 17.31
C LEU A 111 -7.63 5.58 18.41
N ASP A 112 -7.80 6.46 19.40
CA ASP A 112 -8.68 6.21 20.54
C ASP A 112 -10.16 6.05 20.12
N GLU A 113 -10.60 6.84 19.15
CA GLU A 113 -11.96 6.78 18.60
C GLU A 113 -12.16 5.47 17.82
N ASN A 114 -11.21 5.13 16.96
CA ASN A 114 -11.22 3.90 16.17
C ASN A 114 -11.15 2.63 17.03
N LEU A 115 -10.41 2.65 18.14
CA LEU A 115 -10.32 1.51 19.06
C LEU A 115 -11.56 1.34 19.94
N ARG A 116 -12.34 2.41 20.17
CA ARG A 116 -13.62 2.36 20.90
C ARG A 116 -14.74 1.79 20.03
N ASP A 117 -14.68 1.99 18.72
CA ASP A 117 -15.62 1.38 17.77
C ASP A 117 -15.35 -0.13 17.61
N PRO A 118 -16.27 -1.03 18.03
CA PRO A 118 -16.03 -2.47 18.02
C PRO A 118 -15.80 -3.03 16.61
N GLU A 119 -16.46 -2.48 15.60
CA GLU A 119 -16.33 -2.93 14.21
C GLU A 119 -14.93 -2.60 13.67
N THR A 120 -14.47 -1.37 13.89
CA THR A 120 -13.14 -0.90 13.52
C THR A 120 -12.06 -1.66 14.26
N LYS A 121 -12.21 -1.84 15.57
CA LYS A 121 -11.29 -2.65 16.37
C LYS A 121 -11.17 -4.08 15.82
N SER A 122 -12.28 -4.71 15.46
CA SER A 122 -12.28 -6.04 14.87
C SER A 122 -11.52 -6.07 13.53
N LYS A 123 -11.72 -5.07 12.66
CA LYS A 123 -10.97 -4.94 11.39
C LYS A 123 -9.47 -4.83 11.62
N ILE A 124 -9.05 -4.02 12.61
CA ILE A 124 -7.64 -3.87 12.99
C ILE A 124 -7.07 -5.22 13.46
N ASP A 125 -7.77 -5.92 14.35
CA ASP A 125 -7.34 -7.20 14.90
C ASP A 125 -7.23 -8.28 13.82
N PHE A 126 -8.19 -8.36 12.90
CA PHE A 126 -8.13 -9.28 11.75
C PHE A 126 -6.98 -8.96 10.81
N ALA A 127 -6.73 -7.67 10.53
CA ALA A 127 -5.61 -7.26 9.69
C ALA A 127 -4.26 -7.59 10.33
N TYR A 128 -4.12 -7.36 11.64
CA TYR A 128 -2.90 -7.69 12.38
C TYR A 128 -2.64 -9.20 12.38
N ALA A 129 -3.66 -10.01 12.69
CA ALA A 129 -3.56 -11.46 12.66
C ALA A 129 -3.22 -11.97 11.26
N GLY A 130 -3.92 -11.47 10.22
CA GLY A 130 -3.66 -11.81 8.83
C GLY A 130 -2.24 -11.47 8.40
N LEU A 131 -1.71 -10.32 8.82
CA LEU A 131 -0.34 -9.89 8.56
C LEU A 131 0.69 -10.82 9.23
N LEU A 132 0.49 -11.19 10.48
CA LEU A 132 1.40 -12.10 11.20
C LEU A 132 1.39 -13.52 10.63
N ILE A 133 0.21 -14.03 10.27
CA ILE A 133 0.06 -15.35 9.64
C ILE A 133 0.75 -15.34 8.27
N PHE A 134 0.45 -14.35 7.43
CA PHE A 134 1.00 -14.27 6.09
C PHE A 134 2.53 -14.09 6.10
N SER A 135 3.04 -13.28 7.03
CA SER A 135 4.48 -13.04 7.20
C SER A 135 5.21 -14.14 7.96
N GLN A 136 4.53 -15.22 8.37
CA GLN A 136 5.12 -16.28 9.20
C GLN A 136 5.80 -15.73 10.47
N LYS A 137 5.20 -14.69 11.08
CA LYS A 137 5.71 -13.99 12.28
C LYS A 137 7.14 -13.43 12.15
N THR A 138 7.57 -13.15 10.92
CA THR A 138 8.91 -12.58 10.66
C THR A 138 8.96 -11.05 10.73
N LEU A 139 7.79 -10.40 10.79
CA LEU A 139 7.72 -8.94 10.87
C LEU A 139 8.09 -8.41 12.24
N GLN A 140 8.92 -7.37 12.24
CA GLN A 140 9.38 -6.65 13.42
C GLN A 140 8.58 -5.36 13.59
N ILE A 141 7.26 -5.46 13.79
CA ILE A 141 6.38 -4.34 14.15
C ILE A 141 5.64 -4.67 15.45
N SER A 142 5.58 -3.73 16.38
CA SER A 142 4.80 -3.90 17.60
C SER A 142 3.31 -3.79 17.30
N ARG A 143 2.46 -4.36 18.18
CA ARG A 143 1.00 -4.22 18.03
C ARG A 143 0.57 -2.75 18.05
N SER A 144 1.12 -1.96 18.97
CA SER A 144 0.81 -0.52 19.08
C SER A 144 1.18 0.25 17.82
N ASP A 145 2.37 -0.01 17.25
CA ASP A 145 2.79 0.65 16.02
C ASP A 145 1.92 0.23 14.83
N PHE A 146 1.52 -1.04 14.79
CA PHE A 146 0.59 -1.52 13.77
C PHE A 146 -0.78 -0.86 13.88
N GLU A 147 -1.34 -0.72 15.08
CA GLU A 147 -2.65 -0.09 15.29
C GLU A 147 -2.62 1.38 14.84
N VAL A 148 -1.57 2.12 15.19
CA VAL A 148 -1.34 3.49 14.72
C VAL A 148 -1.24 3.53 13.19
N LEU A 149 -0.39 2.69 12.60
CA LEU A 149 -0.19 2.63 11.15
C LEU A 149 -1.47 2.28 10.41
N PHE A 150 -2.20 1.27 10.89
CA PHE A 150 -3.45 0.82 10.29
C PHE A 150 -4.46 1.96 10.25
N CYS A 151 -4.61 2.70 11.35
CA CYS A 151 -5.56 3.81 11.40
C CYS A 151 -5.12 4.97 10.51
N LYS A 152 -3.83 5.34 10.52
CA LYS A 152 -3.27 6.38 9.63
C LYS A 152 -3.42 6.03 8.14
N VAL A 153 -3.42 4.74 7.77
CA VAL A 153 -3.49 4.31 6.37
C VAL A 153 -4.92 4.03 5.92
N CYS A 154 -5.72 3.34 6.73
CA CYS A 154 -7.02 2.81 6.33
C CYS A 154 -8.19 3.73 6.71
N PHE A 155 -8.02 4.59 7.71
CA PHE A 155 -9.06 5.49 8.20
C PHE A 155 -8.71 6.98 8.02
N ALA A 156 -7.49 7.31 7.61
CA ALA A 156 -7.23 8.65 7.10
C ALA A 156 -7.92 8.81 5.72
N PRO A 157 -8.81 9.81 5.54
CA PRO A 157 -9.62 9.97 4.33
C PRO A 157 -8.82 10.23 3.04
N PHE A 158 -7.50 10.41 3.14
CA PHE A 158 -6.61 10.77 2.02
C PHE A 158 -5.63 9.66 1.59
N LEU A 159 -5.40 8.61 2.39
CA LEU A 159 -4.41 7.56 2.06
C LEU A 159 -5.00 6.31 1.41
N CYS A 160 -6.22 5.91 1.77
CA CYS A 160 -6.85 4.70 1.23
C CYS A 160 -7.79 5.05 0.07
N ARG A 161 -7.26 5.64 -1.00
CA ARG A 161 -7.80 5.33 -2.32
C ARG A 161 -7.05 4.10 -2.78
N THR A 162 -7.61 2.91 -2.53
CA THR A 162 -7.39 1.82 -3.48
C THR A 162 -7.57 2.45 -4.85
N LEU A 163 -6.55 2.36 -5.70
CA LEU A 163 -6.64 2.76 -7.09
C LEU A 163 -7.66 1.80 -7.73
N PHE A 164 -8.95 2.05 -7.49
CA PHE A 164 -9.99 1.73 -8.44
C PHE A 164 -9.61 2.56 -9.64
N ALA A 165 -8.90 1.92 -10.57
CA ALA A 165 -8.77 2.46 -11.89
C ALA A 165 -10.20 2.80 -12.33
N ARG A 166 -10.46 4.09 -12.51
CA ARG A 166 -11.71 4.53 -13.12
C ARG A 166 -11.70 3.89 -14.50
N SER A 167 -12.51 2.85 -14.66
CA SER A 167 -13.00 2.43 -15.97
C SER A 167 -13.57 3.68 -16.63
N LYS A 168 -13.13 3.93 -17.87
CA LYS A 168 -13.70 4.97 -18.73
C LYS A 168 -15.23 4.87 -18.79
#